data_AF-A0A4S4BAS3-F1
#
_entry.id   AF-A0A4S4BAS3-F1
#
_cell.length_a   1.000
_cell.length_b   1.000
_cell.length_c   1.000
_cell.angle_alpha   90.00
_cell.angle_beta   90.00
_cell.angle_gamma   90.00
#
_symmetry.space_group_name_H-M   'P 1'
#
loop_
_entity.id
_entity.type
_entity.pdbx_description
1 polymer ?
#
loop_
_entity_poly.entity_id
_entity_poly.type
_entity_poly.pdbx_seq_one_letter_code
_entity_poly.pdbx_strand_id
1 'polypeptide(L)'
;MHRLLLPLLSLLLASAIALPAPAPTYCRTIVIKDSVVLVAYKPVIRLAPDCPPDAQARVRKSSTLNTRRNGAPYQPIRPLIGAWIVTPYGSTIPANELWTLLTWRWEWWDGTRWQASEVF
;
A
#
# COMPACT_ATOMS: atom_id res chain seq x y z
N MET A 1 -8.23 -12.35 -61.70
CA MET A 1 -8.69 -13.29 -60.63
C MET A 1 -7.56 -13.41 -59.62
N HIS A 2 -7.84 -13.54 -58.32
CA HIS A 2 -6.90 -13.45 -57.16
C HIS A 2 -6.75 -12.04 -56.58
N ARG A 3 -7.61 -11.68 -55.62
CA ARG A 3 -7.31 -10.67 -54.57
C ARG A 3 -8.41 -10.55 -53.51
N LEU A 4 -8.94 -11.69 -53.03
CA LEU A 4 -9.93 -11.72 -51.93
C LEU A 4 -9.53 -12.71 -50.83
N LEU A 5 -8.24 -12.75 -50.46
CA LEU A 5 -7.75 -13.65 -49.39
C LEU A 5 -7.05 -12.93 -48.23
N LEU A 6 -7.08 -11.59 -48.20
CA LEU A 6 -6.33 -10.81 -47.20
C LEU A 6 -7.10 -10.26 -45.99
N PRO A 7 -8.45 -10.23 -45.87
CA PRO A 7 -9.05 -9.63 -44.68
C PRO A 7 -9.16 -10.60 -43.49
N LEU A 8 -8.99 -11.91 -43.71
CA LEU A 8 -9.20 -12.93 -42.67
C LEU A 8 -8.00 -13.13 -41.74
N LEU A 9 -6.79 -12.75 -42.15
CA LEU A 9 -5.59 -12.92 -41.32
C LEU A 9 -5.47 -11.84 -40.21
N SER A 10 -6.18 -10.73 -40.36
CA SER A 10 -6.09 -9.59 -39.42
C SER A 10 -6.98 -9.75 -38.18
N LEU A 11 -7.90 -10.72 -38.15
CA LEU A 11 -8.77 -10.97 -36.98
C LEU A 11 -8.16 -11.93 -35.96
N LEU A 12 -7.08 -12.66 -36.29
CA LEU A 12 -6.50 -13.69 -35.43
C LEU A 12 -5.42 -13.18 -34.46
N LEU A 13 -4.94 -11.94 -34.59
CA LEU A 13 -3.90 -11.37 -33.71
C LEU A 13 -4.44 -10.50 -32.57
N ALA A 14 -5.76 -10.28 -32.47
CA ALA A 14 -6.35 -9.47 -31.39
C ALA A 14 -6.56 -10.25 -30.07
N SER A 15 -6.24 -11.55 -30.03
CA SER A 15 -6.36 -12.40 -28.84
C SER A 15 -5.05 -12.48 -28.06
N ALA A 16 -4.33 -11.36 -27.91
CA ALA A 16 -3.32 -11.24 -26.88
C ALA A 16 -4.04 -11.24 -25.52
N ILE A 17 -4.15 -12.42 -24.94
CA ILE A 17 -4.73 -12.70 -23.62
C ILE A 17 -4.06 -11.74 -22.64
N ALA A 18 -4.81 -10.73 -22.19
CA ALA A 18 -4.43 -9.91 -21.05
C ALA A 18 -4.45 -10.83 -19.83
N LEU A 19 -3.32 -11.49 -19.55
CA LEU A 19 -3.13 -12.21 -18.31
C LEU A 19 -3.31 -11.20 -17.17
N PRO A 20 -4.22 -11.46 -16.21
CA PRO A 20 -4.36 -10.59 -15.05
C PRO A 20 -3.01 -10.53 -14.34
N ALA A 21 -2.56 -9.32 -14.02
CA ALA A 21 -1.32 -9.15 -13.26
C ALA A 21 -1.40 -9.99 -11.97
N PRO A 22 -0.31 -10.66 -11.57
CA PRO A 22 -0.30 -11.42 -10.33
C PRO A 22 -0.72 -10.52 -9.17
N ALA A 23 -1.57 -11.06 -8.29
CA ALA A 23 -2.02 -10.32 -7.13
C ALA A 23 -0.80 -9.92 -6.28
N PRO A 24 -0.74 -8.70 -5.75
CA PRO A 24 0.42 -8.24 -5.00
C PRO A 24 0.62 -9.08 -3.75
N THR A 25 1.84 -9.55 -3.52
CA THR A 25 2.24 -10.18 -2.26
C THR A 25 2.26 -9.11 -1.17
N TYR A 26 1.22 -9.11 -0.33
CA TYR A 26 1.12 -8.22 0.82
C TYR A 26 2.08 -8.67 1.92
N CYS A 27 2.99 -7.78 2.32
CA CYS A 27 3.97 -8.10 3.36
C CYS A 27 3.86 -7.21 4.59
N ARG A 28 4.38 -7.74 5.70
CA ARG A 28 4.46 -7.05 6.99
C ARG A 28 5.35 -5.82 6.88
N THR A 29 5.01 -4.78 7.63
CA THR A 29 5.83 -3.57 7.75
C THR A 29 6.42 -3.37 9.14
N ILE A 30 7.56 -2.70 9.13
CA ILE A 30 8.27 -2.20 10.29
C ILE A 30 8.29 -0.68 10.21
N VAL A 31 8.00 -0.02 11.32
CA VAL A 31 8.05 1.44 11.45
C VAL A 31 9.23 1.80 12.34
N ILE A 32 10.15 2.61 11.81
CA ILE A 32 11.29 3.14 12.55
C ILE A 32 11.02 4.61 12.85
N LYS A 33 11.17 5.03 14.10
CA LYS A 33 11.11 6.45 14.48
C LYS A 33 12.44 7.12 14.14
N ASP A 34 12.46 7.96 13.11
CA ASP A 34 13.68 8.64 12.65
C ASP A 34 13.99 9.89 13.50
N SER A 35 13.05 10.82 13.58
CA SER A 35 13.19 12.06 14.38
C SER A 35 11.95 12.31 15.21
N VAL A 36 12.12 12.48 16.53
CA VAL A 36 11.04 12.76 17.48
C VAL A 36 11.03 14.24 17.82
N VAL A 37 9.88 14.89 17.64
CA VAL A 37 9.62 16.28 18.00
C VAL A 37 8.45 16.31 18.97
N LEU A 38 8.75 16.47 20.27
CA LEU A 38 7.78 16.43 21.37
C LEU A 38 6.96 15.14 21.36
N VAL A 39 5.72 15.21 20.87
CA VAL A 39 4.75 14.10 20.82
C VAL A 39 4.57 13.53 19.42
N ALA A 40 5.32 14.03 18.44
CA ALA A 40 5.28 13.61 17.05
C ALA A 40 6.62 13.05 16.59
N TYR A 41 6.62 12.25 15.53
CA TYR A 41 7.86 11.78 14.90
C TYR A 41 7.72 11.66 13.39
N LYS A 42 8.87 11.63 12.71
CA LYS A 42 8.99 11.23 11.32
C LYS A 42 9.23 9.71 11.24
N PRO A 43 8.32 8.92 10.65
CA PRO A 43 8.47 7.49 10.46
C PRO A 43 9.24 7.19 9.18
N VAL A 44 10.10 6.18 9.28
CA VAL A 44 10.63 5.46 8.13
C VAL A 44 9.98 4.09 8.15
N ILE A 45 9.11 3.83 7.17
CA ILE A 45 8.43 2.53 7.05
C ILE A 45 9.15 1.68 6.03
N ARG A 46 9.44 0.45 6.42
CA ARG A 46 10.09 -0.54 5.57
C ARG A 46 9.28 -1.82 5.56
N LEU A 47 9.49 -2.62 4.53
CA LEU A 47 9.07 -4.01 4.56
C LEU A 47 9.89 -4.76 5.61
N ALA A 48 9.30 -5.78 6.24
CA ALA A 48 10.04 -6.66 7.12
C ALA A 48 11.17 -7.38 6.35
N PRO A 49 12.30 -7.74 6.99
CA PRO A 49 13.46 -8.32 6.30
C PRO A 49 13.16 -9.67 5.62
N ASP A 50 12.13 -10.37 6.08
CA ASP A 50 11.66 -11.65 5.54
C ASP A 50 10.76 -11.51 4.31
N CYS A 51 10.49 -10.28 3.86
CA CYS A 51 9.65 -10.03 2.70
C CYS A 51 10.36 -10.37 1.37
N PRO A 52 9.64 -10.97 0.40
CA PRO A 52 10.14 -11.17 -0.96
C PRO A 52 10.56 -9.86 -1.66
N PRO A 53 11.47 -9.91 -2.65
CA PRO A 53 11.96 -8.72 -3.37
C PRO A 53 10.89 -7.98 -4.20
N ASP A 54 9.82 -8.67 -4.58
CA ASP A 54 8.69 -8.14 -5.34
C ASP A 54 7.48 -7.81 -4.44
N ALA A 55 7.62 -7.99 -3.13
CA ALA A 55 6.56 -7.74 -2.19
C ALA A 55 6.25 -6.24 -2.07
N GLN A 56 5.02 -5.96 -1.69
CA GLN A 56 4.59 -4.63 -1.33
C GLN A 56 3.76 -4.67 -0.06
N ALA A 57 3.75 -3.58 0.70
CA ALA A 57 2.85 -3.42 1.80
C ALA A 57 1.91 -2.26 1.53
N ARG A 58 0.63 -2.50 1.81
CA ARG A 58 -0.36 -1.43 1.84
C ARG A 58 -0.50 -0.97 3.29
N VAL A 59 -0.18 0.29 3.57
CA VAL A 59 -0.01 0.83 4.93
C VAL A 59 -0.94 2.01 5.17
N ARG A 60 -1.61 2.08 6.32
CA ARG A 60 -2.44 3.24 6.69
C ARG A 60 -2.19 3.71 8.11
N LYS A 61 -2.66 4.93 8.37
CA LYS A 61 -2.86 5.46 9.72
C LYS A 61 -4.26 5.13 10.20
N SER A 62 -4.35 4.78 11.48
CA SER A 62 -5.59 4.45 12.16
C SER A 62 -5.58 5.14 13.52
N SER A 63 -6.62 5.90 13.85
CA SER A 63 -6.70 6.58 15.14
C SER A 63 -6.93 5.56 16.26
N THR A 64 -6.21 5.72 17.36
CA THR A 64 -6.40 4.92 18.58
C THR A 64 -7.46 5.52 19.50
N LEU A 65 -7.84 6.79 19.30
CA LEU A 65 -8.78 7.52 20.15
C LEU A 65 -10.15 7.73 19.51
N ASN A 66 -10.20 7.89 18.19
CA ASN A 66 -11.42 8.24 17.47
C ASN A 66 -11.86 7.11 16.55
N THR A 67 -13.14 6.79 16.61
CA THR A 67 -13.83 5.93 15.64
C THR A 67 -14.85 6.75 14.86
N ARG A 68 -15.05 6.42 13.58
CA ARG A 68 -16.19 6.88 12.77
C ARG A 68 -17.51 6.45 13.43
N ARG A 69 -18.62 7.05 12.99
CA ARG A 69 -19.99 6.80 13.50
C ARG A 69 -20.40 5.32 13.51
N ASN A 70 -19.80 4.48 12.66
CA ASN A 70 -20.05 3.04 12.58
C ASN A 70 -19.02 2.19 13.35
N GLY A 71 -18.24 2.79 14.26
CA GLY A 71 -17.20 2.09 15.02
C GLY A 71 -15.90 1.81 14.25
N ALA A 72 -15.83 2.13 12.95
CA ALA A 72 -14.60 1.96 12.18
C ALA A 72 -13.52 2.97 12.62
N PRO A 73 -12.23 2.63 12.67
CA PRO A 73 -11.20 3.58 13.08
C PRO A 73 -11.19 4.87 12.25
N TYR A 74 -11.03 6.02 12.90
CA TYR A 74 -10.84 7.29 12.19
C TYR A 74 -9.51 7.23 11.42
N GLN A 75 -9.53 7.65 10.17
CA GLN A 75 -8.37 7.68 9.28
C GLN A 75 -8.05 9.15 9.00
N PRO A 76 -6.77 9.56 8.94
CA PRO A 76 -6.46 10.93 8.60
C PRO A 76 -6.91 11.19 7.17
N ILE A 77 -7.46 12.38 6.96
CA ILE A 77 -7.86 12.87 5.65
C ILE A 77 -6.59 13.39 4.96
N ARG A 78 -5.66 12.51 4.58
CA ARG A 78 -4.69 12.62 3.45
C ARG A 78 -3.89 11.30 3.37
N PRO A 79 -3.86 10.62 2.20
CA PRO A 79 -4.68 10.89 1.02
C PRO A 79 -6.17 10.67 1.33
N LEU A 80 -7.02 11.38 0.59
CA LEU A 80 -8.48 11.35 0.70
C LEU A 80 -9.08 9.93 0.59
N ILE A 81 -8.33 8.96 0.06
CA ILE A 81 -8.72 7.57 -0.10
C ILE A 81 -7.50 6.69 0.14
N GLY A 82 -7.50 5.96 1.25
CA GLY A 82 -6.80 4.69 1.34
C GLY A 82 -5.30 4.76 1.56
N ALA A 83 -4.83 3.71 2.21
CA ALA A 83 -3.45 3.42 2.50
C ALA A 83 -2.41 3.77 1.41
N TRP A 84 -1.21 4.04 1.87
CA TRP A 84 0.01 4.16 1.07
C TRP A 84 0.57 2.80 0.68
N ILE A 85 1.47 2.79 -0.29
CA ILE A 85 2.23 1.61 -0.69
C ILE A 85 3.68 1.80 -0.27
N VAL A 86 4.24 0.73 0.29
CA VAL A 86 5.67 0.61 0.64
C VAL A 86 6.20 -0.58 -0.14
N THR A 87 7.33 -0.40 -0.80
CA THR A 87 8.08 -1.44 -1.52
C THR A 87 9.53 -1.44 -1.00
N PRO A 88 10.37 -2.41 -1.40
CA PRO A 88 11.79 -2.38 -1.04
C PRO A 88 12.52 -1.13 -1.52
N TYR A 89 11.99 -0.48 -2.57
CA TYR A 89 12.65 0.63 -3.27
C TYR A 89 12.11 2.00 -2.88
N GLY A 90 11.00 2.07 -2.15
CA GLY A 90 10.43 3.36 -1.76
C GLY A 90 9.03 3.27 -1.17
N SER A 91 8.42 4.43 -0.97
CA SER A 91 7.03 4.51 -0.51
C SER A 91 6.30 5.70 -1.12
N THR A 92 4.97 5.60 -1.17
CA THR A 92 4.09 6.72 -1.54
C THR A 92 3.71 7.59 -0.34
N ILE A 93 4.35 7.36 0.81
CA ILE A 93 4.13 8.13 2.03
C ILE A 93 4.77 9.51 1.86
N PRO A 94 4.05 10.61 2.11
CA PRO A 94 4.63 11.95 1.96
C PRO A 94 5.82 12.14 2.90
N ALA A 95 6.92 12.68 2.37
CA ALA A 95 8.18 12.83 3.12
C ALA A 95 8.09 13.77 4.34
N ASN A 96 7.15 14.71 4.32
CA ASN A 96 6.94 15.71 5.38
C ASN A 96 5.80 15.34 6.33
N GLU A 97 5.28 14.13 6.21
CA GLU A 97 4.21 13.68 7.08
C GLU A 97 4.79 13.46 8.50
N LEU A 98 4.05 13.89 9.52
CA LEU A 98 4.40 13.72 10.93
C LEU A 98 3.37 12.83 11.62
N TRP A 99 3.79 12.12 12.66
CA TRP A 99 2.97 11.13 13.34
C TRP A 99 2.98 11.31 14.85
N THR A 100 1.79 11.53 15.44
CA THR A 100 1.69 11.66 16.89
C THR A 100 1.68 10.29 17.56
N LEU A 101 2.54 10.13 18.58
CA LEU A 101 2.86 8.87 19.24
C LEU A 101 1.69 8.20 19.96
N LEU A 102 0.73 8.99 20.44
CA LEU A 102 -0.31 8.51 21.38
C LEU A 102 -1.66 8.25 20.72
N THR A 103 -1.95 8.93 19.61
CA THR A 103 -3.32 9.04 19.07
C THR A 103 -3.51 8.34 17.74
N TRP A 104 -2.43 7.75 17.21
CA TRP A 104 -2.41 6.99 15.96
C TRP A 104 -1.60 5.73 16.10
N ARG A 105 -2.00 4.72 15.34
CA ARG A 105 -1.20 3.54 15.05
C ARG A 105 -0.99 3.42 13.55
N TRP A 106 0.12 2.78 13.22
CA TRP A 106 0.37 2.28 11.88
C TRP A 106 -0.25 0.91 11.70
N GLU A 107 -0.86 0.69 10.54
CA GLU A 107 -1.40 -0.61 10.17
C GLU A 107 -0.98 -0.99 8.76
N TRP A 108 -0.77 -2.28 8.52
CA TRP A 108 -0.55 -2.85 7.20
C TRP A 108 -1.67 -3.84 6.85
N TRP A 109 -1.96 -3.99 5.57
CA TRP A 109 -2.97 -4.94 5.07
C TRP A 109 -2.32 -6.30 4.82
N ASP A 110 -2.87 -7.37 5.41
CA ASP A 110 -2.38 -8.74 5.23
C ASP A 110 -3.05 -9.50 4.06
N GLY A 111 -3.90 -8.82 3.29
CA GLY A 111 -4.75 -9.43 2.27
C GLY A 111 -6.20 -9.61 2.72
N THR A 112 -6.44 -9.70 4.03
CA THR A 112 -7.76 -9.99 4.62
C THR A 112 -8.21 -8.90 5.61
N ARG A 113 -7.29 -8.40 6.42
CA ARG A 113 -7.55 -7.42 7.48
C ARG A 113 -6.34 -6.52 7.71
N TRP A 114 -6.58 -5.44 8.45
CA TRP A 114 -5.54 -4.52 8.88
C TRP A 114 -4.89 -5.04 10.16
N GLN A 115 -3.56 -5.14 10.14
CA GLN A 115 -2.73 -5.52 11.28
C GLN A 115 -1.96 -4.31 11.78
N ALA A 116 -1.73 -4.22 13.09
CA ALA A 116 -0.82 -3.22 13.62
C ALA A 116 0.60 -3.48 13.11
N SER A 117 1.30 -2.42 12.71
CA SER A 117 2.73 -2.49 12.41
C SER A 117 3.55 -2.46 13.69
N GLU A 118 4.67 -3.17 13.68
CA GLU A 118 5.65 -3.08 14.75
C GLU A 118 6.38 -1.74 14.66
N VAL A 119 6.57 -1.08 15.82
CA VAL A 119 7.17 0.26 15.89
C VAL A 119 8.40 0.20 16.78
N PHE A 120 9.54 0.57 16.21
CA PHE A 120 10.84 0.67 16.87
C PHE A 120 11.17 2.15 17.11
#